data_AF-I2NN18-F1
#
_entry.id   AF-I2NN18-F1
#
_cell.length_a   1.000
_cell.length_b   1.000
_cell.length_c   1.000
_cell.angle_alpha   90.00
_cell.angle_beta   90.00
_cell.angle_gamma   90.00
#
_symmetry.space_group_name_H-M   'P 1'
#
loop_
_entity.id
_entity.type
_entity.pdbx_description
1 polymer ?
#
loop_
_entity_poly.entity_id
_entity_poly.type
_entity_poly.pdbx_seq_one_letter_code
_entity_poly.pdbx_strand_id
1 'polypeptide(L)'
;MDVRDLIKEGVALFNNNKFDEAIEKLNQALDGIEDKNSQIQEQNDIQFWLGCCYLEQAKQAEGKDVAELFEQAVEHFQYQLRLAEQLADKQNSLQQQTYAQFWLGRCSFERAKRAKGKDAVELFEQAVKHHQQQLRLAEQLEDKQNSLQQQTHAQFWLGRCSFEQAMKAKGKEAAKLFEQAVAYFQQQLSLAEQLADKQNSLQQQTHAQF
;
A
#
# COMPACT_ATOMS: atom_id res chain seq x y z
N MET A 1 29.73 1.40 -7.31
CA MET A 1 28.53 0.79 -7.89
C MET A 1 27.52 1.91 -8.02
N ASP A 2 26.81 2.02 -9.14
CA ASP A 2 25.81 3.08 -9.32
C ASP A 2 24.59 2.82 -8.42
N VAL A 3 23.89 3.90 -8.01
CA VAL A 3 22.71 3.86 -7.13
C VAL A 3 21.67 2.88 -7.67
N ARG A 4 21.45 2.85 -8.99
CA ARG A 4 20.46 1.98 -9.63
C ARG A 4 20.80 0.50 -9.51
N ASP A 5 22.08 0.14 -9.49
CA ASP A 5 22.49 -1.25 -9.33
C ASP A 5 22.34 -1.70 -7.87
N LEU A 6 22.64 -0.82 -6.91
CA LEU A 6 22.34 -1.07 -5.48
C LEU A 6 20.83 -1.28 -5.24
N ILE A 7 19.97 -0.47 -5.88
CA ILE A 7 18.51 -0.68 -5.81
C ILE A 7 18.13 -2.06 -6.35
N LYS A 8 18.61 -2.45 -7.54
CA LYS A 8 18.31 -3.78 -8.11
C LYS A 8 18.77 -4.92 -7.20
N GLU A 9 19.95 -4.81 -6.60
CA GLU A 9 20.43 -5.77 -5.61
C GLU A 9 19.49 -5.84 -4.40
N GLY A 10 19.10 -4.70 -3.84
CA GLY A 10 18.14 -4.61 -2.73
C GLY A 10 16.81 -5.28 -3.07
N VAL A 11 16.27 -5.05 -4.27
CA VAL A 11 15.04 -5.69 -4.75
C VAL A 11 15.21 -7.21 -4.91
N ALA A 12 16.35 -7.66 -5.43
CA ALA A 12 16.62 -9.09 -5.55
C ALA A 12 16.72 -9.77 -4.17
N LEU A 13 17.30 -9.10 -3.17
CA LEU A 13 17.36 -9.59 -1.80
C LEU A 13 15.98 -9.63 -1.15
N PHE A 14 15.16 -8.59 -1.34
CA PHE A 14 13.76 -8.56 -0.89
C PHE A 14 12.97 -9.74 -1.46
N ASN A 15 13.06 -10.00 -2.76
CA ASN A 15 12.36 -11.11 -3.42
C ASN A 15 12.82 -12.50 -2.92
N ASN A 16 14.01 -12.59 -2.32
CA ASN A 16 14.52 -13.79 -1.67
C ASN A 16 14.26 -13.82 -0.15
N ASN A 17 13.38 -12.95 0.36
CA ASN A 17 13.06 -12.78 1.79
C ASN A 17 14.26 -12.44 2.68
N LYS A 18 15.33 -11.88 2.10
CA LYS A 18 16.53 -11.43 2.83
C LYS A 18 16.38 -9.95 3.20
N PHE A 19 15.42 -9.64 4.07
CA PHE A 19 15.00 -8.25 4.33
C PHE A 19 16.09 -7.40 4.97
N ASP A 20 16.87 -7.93 5.92
CA ASP A 20 17.97 -7.18 6.54
C ASP A 20 19.06 -6.82 5.52
N GLU A 21 19.45 -7.79 4.68
CA GLU A 21 20.42 -7.58 3.60
C GLU A 21 19.87 -6.58 2.56
N ALA A 22 18.58 -6.65 2.24
CA ALA A 22 17.91 -5.71 1.35
C ALA A 22 17.93 -4.28 1.93
N ILE A 23 17.62 -4.12 3.22
CA ILE A 23 17.66 -2.83 3.92
C ILE A 23 19.07 -2.25 3.88
N GLU A 24 20.10 -3.05 4.16
CA GLU A 24 21.50 -2.60 4.09
C GLU A 24 21.84 -2.07 2.69
N LYS A 25 21.48 -2.82 1.64
CA LYS A 25 21.72 -2.41 0.25
C LYS A 25 20.96 -1.17 -0.18
N LEU A 26 19.70 -1.03 0.26
CA LEU A 26 18.87 0.13 -0.04
C LEU A 26 19.37 1.39 0.70
N ASN A 27 19.88 1.25 1.92
CA ASN A 27 20.52 2.35 2.63
C ASN A 27 21.85 2.76 1.96
N GLN A 28 22.65 1.79 1.50
CA GLN A 28 23.83 2.09 0.67
C GLN A 28 23.44 2.83 -0.62
N ALA A 29 22.33 2.46 -1.26
CA ALA A 29 21.81 3.18 -2.43
C ALA A 29 21.44 4.62 -2.06
N LEU A 30 20.80 4.83 -0.90
CA LEU A 30 20.39 6.15 -0.42
C LEU A 30 21.59 7.05 -0.12
N ASP A 31 22.62 6.50 0.52
CA ASP A 31 23.88 7.20 0.83
C ASP A 31 24.66 7.56 -0.45
N GLY A 32 24.49 6.77 -1.52
CA GLY A 32 25.07 7.03 -2.83
C GLY A 32 24.38 8.13 -3.64
N ILE A 33 23.28 8.71 -3.15
CA ILE A 33 22.59 9.82 -3.82
C ILE A 33 23.34 11.13 -3.59
N GLU A 34 23.98 11.63 -4.64
CA GLU A 34 24.77 12.86 -4.60
C GLU A 34 23.89 14.11 -4.71
N ASP A 35 22.84 14.08 -5.54
CA ASP A 35 21.91 15.19 -5.70
C ASP A 35 20.45 14.76 -5.44
N LYS A 36 19.98 15.11 -4.24
CA LYS A 36 18.63 14.80 -3.78
C LYS A 36 17.52 15.51 -4.58
N ASN A 37 17.82 16.58 -5.33
CA ASN A 37 16.81 17.29 -6.10
C ASN A 37 16.60 16.69 -7.49
N SER A 38 17.64 16.11 -8.10
CA SER A 38 17.53 15.48 -9.42
C SER A 38 17.21 13.98 -9.34
N GLN A 39 17.54 13.32 -8.23
CA GLN A 39 17.32 11.87 -8.03
C GLN A 39 16.09 11.57 -7.16
N ILE A 40 15.00 12.33 -7.35
CA ILE A 40 13.75 12.14 -6.58
C ILE A 40 13.11 10.78 -6.90
N GLN A 41 13.21 10.31 -8.14
CA GLN A 41 12.66 9.00 -8.52
C GLN A 41 13.41 7.87 -7.81
N GLU A 42 14.75 7.88 -7.84
CA GLU A 42 15.56 6.88 -7.15
C GLU A 42 15.31 6.90 -5.63
N GLN A 43 15.18 8.09 -5.02
CA GLN A 43 14.77 8.18 -3.61
C GLN A 43 13.38 7.57 -3.40
N ASN A 44 12.40 7.87 -4.25
CA ASN A 44 11.04 7.32 -4.15
C ASN A 44 11.07 5.79 -4.16
N ASP A 45 11.82 5.21 -5.10
CA ASP A 45 11.96 3.75 -5.25
C ASP A 45 12.65 3.13 -4.03
N ILE A 46 13.72 3.75 -3.52
CA ILE A 46 14.42 3.27 -2.32
C ILE A 46 13.47 3.28 -1.10
N GLN A 47 12.76 4.40 -0.88
CA GLN A 47 11.83 4.53 0.24
C GLN A 47 10.67 3.52 0.15
N PHE A 48 10.15 3.27 -1.06
CA PHE A 48 9.17 2.23 -1.30
C PHE A 48 9.68 0.85 -0.85
N TRP A 49 10.89 0.47 -1.27
CA TRP A 49 11.43 -0.86 -0.96
C TRP A 49 11.83 -1.02 0.50
N LEU A 50 12.36 0.03 1.13
CA LEU A 50 12.62 0.04 2.58
C LEU A 50 11.31 -0.15 3.36
N GLY A 51 10.26 0.60 3.02
CA GLY A 51 8.94 0.43 3.62
C GLY A 51 8.40 -0.99 3.48
N CYS A 52 8.58 -1.61 2.30
CA CYS A 52 8.19 -3.00 2.06
C CYS A 52 8.98 -3.99 2.94
N CYS A 53 10.30 -3.81 3.08
CA CYS A 53 11.13 -4.67 3.92
C CYS A 53 10.63 -4.67 5.38
N TYR A 54 10.47 -3.47 5.96
CA TYR A 54 10.00 -3.33 7.33
C TYR A 54 8.57 -3.85 7.54
N LEU A 55 7.68 -3.64 6.57
CA LEU A 55 6.32 -4.18 6.62
C LEU A 55 6.33 -5.72 6.63
N GLU A 56 7.14 -6.34 5.78
CA GLU A 56 7.26 -7.80 5.75
C GLU A 56 7.88 -8.36 7.03
N GLN A 57 8.92 -7.71 7.57
CA GLN A 57 9.47 -8.05 8.88
C GLN A 57 8.41 -7.91 9.99
N ALA A 58 7.65 -6.82 10.02
CA ALA A 58 6.58 -6.61 11.01
C ALA A 58 5.50 -7.70 10.94
N LYS A 59 5.16 -8.16 9.73
CA LYS A 59 4.21 -9.25 9.52
C LYS A 59 4.72 -10.59 10.04
N GLN A 60 6.03 -10.83 10.01
CA GLN A 60 6.66 -12.07 10.45
C GLN A 60 7.07 -12.07 11.93
N ALA A 61 7.27 -10.89 12.51
CA ALA A 61 7.70 -10.72 13.89
C ALA A 61 6.56 -10.97 14.91
N GLU A 62 6.98 -11.40 16.10
CA GLU A 62 6.18 -11.53 17.31
C GLU A 62 6.82 -10.71 18.45
N GLY A 63 6.02 -10.22 19.39
CA GLY A 63 6.53 -9.48 20.55
C GLY A 63 6.57 -7.96 20.36
N LYS A 64 7.45 -7.29 21.12
CA LYS A 64 7.45 -5.82 21.28
C LYS A 64 7.94 -5.07 20.04
N ASP A 65 8.84 -5.68 19.28
CA ASP A 65 9.54 -5.05 18.16
C ASP A 65 8.60 -4.86 16.94
N VAL A 66 7.46 -5.56 16.91
CA VAL A 66 6.45 -5.45 15.85
C VAL A 66 5.96 -4.00 15.68
N ALA A 67 5.75 -3.28 16.77
CA ALA A 67 5.23 -1.92 16.71
C ALA A 67 6.24 -0.96 16.05
N GLU A 68 7.52 -1.11 16.39
CA GLU A 68 8.63 -0.34 15.82
C GLU A 68 8.82 -0.64 14.33
N LEU A 69 8.78 -1.92 13.93
CA LEU A 69 8.86 -2.30 12.51
C LEU A 69 7.71 -1.70 11.68
N PHE A 70 6.49 -1.66 12.23
CA PHE A 70 5.37 -0.99 11.57
C PHE A 70 5.55 0.54 11.50
N GLU A 71 6.14 1.15 12.52
CA GLU A 71 6.45 2.58 12.51
C GLU A 71 7.48 2.92 11.44
N GLN A 72 8.58 2.15 11.36
CA GLN A 72 9.58 2.27 10.29
C GLN A 72 8.95 2.12 8.90
N ALA A 73 8.09 1.11 8.69
CA ALA A 73 7.38 0.96 7.42
C ALA A 73 6.55 2.21 7.07
N VAL A 74 5.79 2.75 8.03
CA VAL A 74 4.97 3.95 7.83
C VAL A 74 5.84 5.17 7.54
N GLU A 75 6.95 5.37 8.25
CA GLU A 75 7.89 6.48 8.00
C GLU A 75 8.41 6.49 6.57
N HIS A 76 8.85 5.33 6.08
CA HIS A 76 9.35 5.18 4.71
C HIS A 76 8.25 5.44 3.66
N PHE A 77 7.04 4.90 3.84
CA PHE A 77 5.94 5.15 2.89
C PHE A 77 5.43 6.60 2.95
N GLN A 78 5.47 7.26 4.11
CA GLN A 78 5.18 8.70 4.20
C GLN A 78 6.25 9.52 3.48
N TYR A 79 7.52 9.14 3.58
CA TYR A 79 8.57 9.84 2.86
C TYR A 79 8.50 9.59 1.35
N GLN A 80 8.19 8.37 0.93
CA GLN A 80 7.84 8.05 -0.46
C GLN A 80 6.71 8.96 -0.96
N LEU A 81 5.61 9.13 -0.19
CA LEU A 81 4.49 9.99 -0.58
C LEU A 81 4.95 11.45 -0.81
N ARG A 82 5.75 12.01 0.11
CA ARG A 82 6.27 13.38 -0.02
C ARG A 82 7.18 13.55 -1.24
N LEU A 83 7.98 12.52 -1.58
CA LEU A 83 8.82 12.53 -2.78
C LEU A 83 7.97 12.43 -4.05
N ALA A 84 6.92 11.60 -4.03
CA ALA A 84 6.01 11.44 -5.15
C ALA A 84 5.30 12.75 -5.51
N GLU A 85 4.89 13.54 -4.50
CA GLU A 85 4.30 14.87 -4.66
C GLU A 85 5.24 15.89 -5.33
N GLN A 86 6.56 15.65 -5.31
CA GLN A 86 7.58 16.53 -5.89
C GLN A 86 8.01 16.13 -7.31
N LEU A 87 7.53 14.98 -7.82
CA LEU A 87 7.87 14.54 -9.18
C LEU A 87 7.30 15.51 -10.22
N ALA A 88 8.15 15.93 -11.17
CA ALA A 88 7.78 16.90 -12.20
C ALA A 88 6.77 16.35 -13.22
N ASP A 89 6.83 15.05 -13.51
CA ASP A 89 5.83 14.39 -14.34
C ASP A 89 4.57 14.13 -13.51
N LYS A 90 3.47 14.79 -13.89
CA LYS A 90 2.21 14.75 -13.15
C LYS A 90 1.60 13.35 -13.08
N GLN A 91 1.66 12.56 -14.17
CA GLN A 91 1.04 11.24 -14.21
C GLN A 91 1.87 10.23 -13.40
N ASN A 92 3.20 10.31 -13.48
CA ASN A 92 4.11 9.54 -12.63
C ASN A 92 3.93 9.94 -11.15
N SER A 93 3.80 11.23 -10.85
CA SER A 93 3.50 11.72 -9.50
C SER A 93 2.21 11.10 -8.94
N LEU A 94 1.11 11.15 -9.71
CA LEU A 94 -0.16 10.54 -9.32
C LEU A 94 -0.04 9.04 -9.09
N GLN A 95 0.68 8.33 -9.96
CA GLN A 95 0.89 6.89 -9.84
C GLN A 95 1.68 6.54 -8.58
N GLN A 96 2.79 7.23 -8.32
CA GLN A 96 3.61 6.99 -7.13
C GLN A 96 2.88 7.37 -5.84
N GLN A 97 2.09 8.45 -5.85
CA GLN A 97 1.21 8.79 -4.72
C GLN A 97 0.15 7.70 -4.49
N THR A 98 -0.41 7.12 -5.55
CA THR A 98 -1.39 6.02 -5.45
C THR A 98 -0.75 4.80 -4.77
N TYR A 99 0.48 4.44 -5.13
CA TYR A 99 1.21 3.34 -4.48
C TYR A 99 1.55 3.64 -3.02
N ALA A 100 2.02 4.84 -2.70
CA ALA A 100 2.34 5.20 -1.32
C ALA A 100 1.08 5.16 -0.42
N GLN A 101 -0.06 5.68 -0.91
CA GLN A 101 -1.34 5.62 -0.20
C GLN A 101 -1.81 4.18 0.00
N PHE A 102 -1.66 3.31 -1.00
CA PHE A 102 -1.94 1.88 -0.86
C PHE A 102 -1.15 1.26 0.31
N TRP A 103 0.16 1.49 0.37
CA TRP A 103 1.01 0.89 1.39
C TRP A 103 0.79 1.45 2.79
N LEU A 104 0.52 2.75 2.92
CA LEU A 104 0.10 3.35 4.19
C LEU A 104 -1.22 2.76 4.70
N GLY A 105 -2.18 2.55 3.80
CA GLY A 105 -3.43 1.84 4.10
C GLY A 105 -3.18 0.40 4.54
N ARG A 106 -2.30 -0.30 3.83
CA ARG A 106 -1.90 -1.68 4.13
C ARG A 106 -1.23 -1.82 5.51
N CYS A 107 -0.31 -0.91 5.86
CA CYS A 107 0.33 -0.88 7.17
C CYS A 107 -0.71 -0.70 8.28
N SER A 108 -1.62 0.27 8.11
CA SER A 108 -2.69 0.55 9.08
C SER A 108 -3.61 -0.66 9.25
N PHE A 109 -3.98 -1.31 8.15
CA PHE A 109 -4.82 -2.52 8.14
C PHE A 109 -4.16 -3.69 8.89
N GLU A 110 -2.89 -3.99 8.60
CA GLU A 110 -2.20 -5.10 9.28
C GLU A 110 -2.00 -4.83 10.78
N ARG A 111 -1.74 -3.57 11.16
CA ARG A 111 -1.74 -3.17 12.58
C ARG A 111 -3.13 -3.34 13.22
N ALA A 112 -4.20 -2.93 12.52
CA ALA A 112 -5.58 -3.03 13.01
C ALA A 112 -5.99 -4.48 13.29
N LYS A 113 -5.54 -5.42 12.45
CA LYS A 113 -5.77 -6.86 12.65
C LYS A 113 -5.14 -7.38 13.95
N ARG A 114 -3.99 -6.86 14.34
CA ARG A 114 -3.29 -7.23 15.59
C ARG A 114 -3.82 -6.49 16.82
N ALA A 115 -4.34 -5.28 16.63
CA ALA A 115 -4.89 -4.45 17.71
C ALA A 115 -6.25 -4.95 18.23
N LYS A 116 -6.64 -4.42 19.40
CA LYS A 116 -7.92 -4.69 20.07
C LYS A 116 -8.58 -3.38 20.50
N GLY A 117 -9.89 -3.42 20.74
CA GLY A 117 -10.63 -2.28 21.29
C GLY A 117 -10.55 -1.05 20.40
N LYS A 118 -10.36 0.12 21.02
CA LYS A 118 -10.35 1.43 20.35
C LYS A 118 -9.22 1.57 19.34
N ASP A 119 -8.04 1.07 19.67
CA ASP A 119 -6.86 1.15 18.79
C ASP A 119 -7.11 0.43 17.46
N ALA A 120 -7.80 -0.72 17.49
CA ALA A 120 -8.17 -1.42 16.26
C ALA A 120 -9.12 -0.60 15.39
N VAL A 121 -10.10 0.07 16.00
CA VAL A 121 -11.06 0.93 15.29
C VAL A 121 -10.33 2.10 14.64
N GLU A 122 -9.49 2.82 15.37
CA GLU A 122 -8.73 3.97 14.85
C GLU A 122 -7.79 3.55 13.70
N LEU A 123 -7.15 2.38 13.81
CA LEU A 123 -6.28 1.87 12.74
C LEU A 123 -7.06 1.44 11.49
N PHE A 124 -8.27 0.88 11.64
CA PHE A 124 -9.12 0.60 10.48
C PHE A 124 -9.61 1.90 9.82
N GLU A 125 -9.98 2.92 10.60
CA GLU A 125 -10.34 4.23 10.05
C GLU A 125 -9.18 4.88 9.29
N GLN A 126 -7.95 4.76 9.81
CA GLN A 126 -6.74 5.20 9.11
C GLN A 126 -6.53 4.42 7.79
N ALA A 127 -6.70 3.09 7.81
CA ALA A 127 -6.60 2.27 6.60
C ALA A 127 -7.61 2.70 5.54
N VAL A 128 -8.88 2.90 5.93
CA VAL A 128 -9.95 3.37 5.05
C VAL A 128 -9.61 4.76 4.49
N LYS A 129 -9.13 5.70 5.31
CA LYS A 129 -8.73 7.04 4.85
C LYS A 129 -7.67 6.99 3.75
N HIS A 130 -6.65 6.14 3.91
CA HIS A 130 -5.59 5.97 2.92
C HIS A 130 -6.11 5.31 1.63
N HIS A 131 -6.91 4.25 1.71
CA HIS A 131 -7.48 3.62 0.51
C HIS A 131 -8.51 4.50 -0.20
N GLN A 132 -9.23 5.38 0.50
CA GLN A 132 -10.05 6.41 -0.14
C GLN A 132 -9.21 7.45 -0.87
N GLN A 133 -8.06 7.84 -0.33
CA GLN A 133 -7.13 8.73 -1.04
C GLN A 133 -6.51 8.03 -2.26
N GLN A 134 -6.14 6.76 -2.14
CA GLN A 134 -5.70 5.92 -3.25
C GLN A 134 -6.76 5.91 -4.37
N LEU A 135 -8.03 5.68 -4.03
CA LEU A 135 -9.13 5.69 -5.01
C LEU A 135 -9.24 7.04 -5.73
N ARG A 136 -9.23 8.16 -4.99
CA ARG A 136 -9.30 9.51 -5.58
C ARG A 136 -8.13 9.84 -6.51
N LEU A 137 -6.93 9.33 -6.21
CA LEU A 137 -5.76 9.52 -7.07
C LEU A 137 -5.85 8.63 -8.32
N ALA A 138 -6.30 7.38 -8.16
CA ALA A 138 -6.50 6.45 -9.27
C ALA A 138 -7.51 6.97 -10.30
N GLU A 139 -8.59 7.63 -9.86
CA GLU A 139 -9.59 8.28 -10.72
C GLU A 139 -9.01 9.42 -11.60
N GLN A 140 -7.85 9.97 -11.23
CA GLN A 140 -7.19 11.06 -11.96
C GLN A 140 -6.14 10.57 -12.98
N LEU A 141 -5.85 9.26 -13.02
CA LEU A 141 -4.91 8.68 -13.98
C LEU A 141 -5.48 8.73 -15.40
N GLU A 142 -4.68 9.22 -16.36
CA GLU A 142 -5.11 9.38 -17.76
C GLU A 142 -5.20 8.04 -18.51
N ASP A 143 -4.35 7.06 -18.17
CA ASP A 143 -4.48 5.71 -18.68
C ASP A 143 -5.72 5.05 -18.05
N LYS A 144 -6.76 4.89 -18.86
CA LYS A 144 -8.05 4.34 -18.42
C LYS A 144 -7.93 2.93 -17.84
N GLN A 145 -7.10 2.06 -18.42
CA GLN A 145 -6.98 0.68 -17.92
C GLN A 145 -6.21 0.65 -16.61
N ASN A 146 -5.12 1.42 -16.50
CA ASN A 146 -4.40 1.57 -15.23
C ASN A 146 -5.28 2.21 -14.15
N SER A 147 -6.05 3.26 -14.49
CA SER A 147 -7.02 3.90 -13.61
C SER A 147 -8.03 2.88 -13.06
N LEU A 148 -8.70 2.12 -13.95
CA LEU A 148 -9.66 1.09 -13.56
C LEU A 148 -9.02 0.02 -12.67
N GLN A 149 -7.81 -0.42 -13.00
CA GLN A 149 -7.09 -1.39 -12.18
C GLN A 149 -6.84 -0.85 -10.78
N GLN A 150 -6.26 0.35 -10.65
CA GLN A 150 -5.96 0.95 -9.35
C GLN A 150 -7.22 1.25 -8.53
N GLN A 151 -8.30 1.71 -9.17
CA GLN A 151 -9.59 1.89 -8.51
C GLN A 151 -10.14 0.55 -8.00
N THR A 152 -10.06 -0.51 -8.80
CA THR A 152 -10.50 -1.86 -8.40
C THR A 152 -9.71 -2.35 -7.18
N HIS A 153 -8.39 -2.17 -7.15
CA HIS A 153 -7.57 -2.48 -5.99
C HIS A 153 -7.95 -1.66 -4.76
N ALA A 154 -8.20 -0.35 -4.90
CA ALA A 154 -8.62 0.50 -3.78
C ALA A 154 -9.98 0.06 -3.22
N GLN A 155 -10.95 -0.24 -4.07
CA GLN A 155 -12.27 -0.75 -3.67
C GLN A 155 -12.17 -2.09 -2.93
N PHE A 156 -11.33 -3.01 -3.41
CA PHE A 156 -11.07 -4.26 -2.70
C PHE A 156 -10.57 -4.01 -1.27
N TRP A 157 -9.58 -3.14 -1.09
CA TRP A 157 -9.04 -2.85 0.25
C TRP A 157 -10.01 -2.11 1.15
N LEU A 158 -10.83 -1.22 0.61
CA LEU A 158 -11.92 -0.58 1.35
C LEU A 158 -12.93 -1.62 1.85
N GLY A 159 -13.33 -2.55 0.98
CA GLY A 159 -14.19 -3.68 1.36
C GLY A 159 -13.57 -4.56 2.44
N ARG A 160 -12.29 -4.93 2.27
CA ARG A 160 -11.52 -5.72 3.25
C ARG A 160 -11.41 -5.02 4.61
N CYS A 161 -11.14 -3.72 4.64
CA CYS A 161 -11.08 -2.96 5.90
C CYS A 161 -12.43 -3.00 6.63
N SER A 162 -13.52 -2.67 5.92
CA SER A 162 -14.87 -2.68 6.49
C SER A 162 -15.27 -4.08 6.98
N PHE A 163 -14.97 -5.13 6.21
CA PHE A 163 -15.27 -6.51 6.59
C PHE A 163 -14.52 -6.93 7.86
N GLU A 164 -13.21 -6.73 7.91
CA GLU A 164 -12.38 -7.12 9.07
C GLU A 164 -12.73 -6.30 10.32
N GLN A 165 -13.10 -5.02 10.15
CA GLN A 165 -13.62 -4.20 11.23
C GLN A 165 -14.99 -4.71 11.73
N ALA A 166 -15.89 -5.11 10.81
CA ALA A 166 -17.19 -5.68 11.15
C ALA A 166 -17.06 -6.95 11.99
N MET A 167 -16.10 -7.83 11.62
CA MET A 167 -15.81 -9.07 12.37
C MET A 167 -15.37 -8.81 13.81
N LYS A 168 -14.83 -7.62 14.11
CA LYS A 168 -14.44 -7.20 15.47
C LYS A 168 -15.51 -6.38 16.19
N ALA A 169 -16.51 -5.88 15.48
CA ALA A 169 -17.61 -5.08 16.01
C ALA A 169 -18.78 -5.97 16.49
N LYS A 170 -19.82 -5.36 17.08
CA LYS A 170 -21.04 -6.05 17.53
C LYS A 170 -22.29 -5.25 17.19
N GLY A 171 -23.42 -5.97 17.06
CA GLY A 171 -24.74 -5.37 16.90
C GLY A 171 -24.85 -4.52 15.63
N LYS A 172 -25.49 -3.35 15.77
CA LYS A 172 -25.77 -2.46 14.63
C LYS A 172 -24.53 -1.95 13.91
N GLU A 173 -23.42 -1.76 14.64
CA GLU A 173 -22.18 -1.28 14.04
C GLU A 173 -21.58 -2.33 13.11
N ALA A 174 -21.56 -3.60 13.53
CA ALA A 174 -21.12 -4.71 12.67
C ALA A 174 -21.97 -4.82 11.40
N ALA A 175 -23.30 -4.72 11.53
CA ALA A 175 -24.21 -4.77 10.38
C ALA A 175 -23.91 -3.66 9.36
N LYS A 176 -23.74 -2.41 9.83
CA LYS A 176 -23.40 -1.27 8.98
C LYS A 176 -22.06 -1.45 8.27
N LEU A 177 -21.04 -1.96 8.97
CA LEU A 177 -19.73 -2.23 8.38
C LEU A 177 -19.79 -3.36 7.33
N PHE A 178 -20.59 -4.40 7.55
CA PHE A 178 -20.83 -5.43 6.51
C PHE A 178 -21.54 -4.87 5.29
N GLU A 179 -22.56 -4.02 5.47
CA GLU A 179 -23.22 -3.33 4.34
C GLU A 179 -22.22 -2.48 3.55
N GLN A 180 -21.33 -1.75 4.23
CA GLN A 180 -20.25 -1.00 3.59
C GLN A 180 -19.29 -1.92 2.83
N ALA A 181 -18.89 -3.05 3.42
CA ALA A 181 -18.02 -4.01 2.76
C ALA A 181 -18.65 -4.54 1.46
N VAL A 182 -19.93 -4.93 1.51
CA VAL A 182 -20.69 -5.38 0.33
C VAL A 182 -20.74 -4.30 -0.74
N ALA A 183 -21.01 -3.04 -0.37
CA ALA A 183 -21.05 -1.93 -1.32
C ALA A 183 -19.69 -1.74 -2.02
N TYR A 184 -18.58 -1.81 -1.29
CA TYR A 184 -17.23 -1.71 -1.88
C TYR A 184 -16.90 -2.88 -2.80
N PHE A 185 -17.25 -4.13 -2.43
CA PHE A 185 -17.03 -5.28 -3.29
C PHE A 185 -17.91 -5.28 -4.55
N GLN A 186 -19.13 -4.75 -4.47
CA GLN A 186 -19.98 -4.54 -5.65
C GLN A 186 -19.37 -3.51 -6.61
N GLN A 187 -18.82 -2.40 -6.09
CA GLN A 187 -18.12 -1.42 -6.91
C GLN A 187 -16.85 -2.01 -7.53
N GLN A 188 -16.07 -2.78 -6.76
CA GLN A 188 -14.92 -3.52 -7.27
C GLN A 188 -15.32 -4.41 -8.46
N LEU A 189 -16.39 -5.20 -8.32
CA LEU A 189 -16.86 -6.09 -9.38
C LEU A 189 -17.25 -5.30 -10.64
N SER A 190 -18.00 -4.20 -10.49
CA SER A 190 -18.41 -3.36 -11.61
C SER A 190 -17.23 -2.71 -12.35
N LEU A 191 -16.17 -2.34 -11.63
CA LEU A 191 -14.94 -1.83 -12.24
C LEU A 191 -14.15 -2.94 -12.94
N ALA A 192 -14.05 -4.12 -12.32
CA ALA A 192 -13.34 -5.27 -12.89
C ALA A 192 -13.98 -5.76 -14.20
N GLU A 193 -15.30 -5.68 -14.34
CA GLU A 193 -16.02 -6.00 -15.58
C GLU A 193 -15.67 -5.07 -16.75
N GLN A 194 -15.18 -3.86 -16.46
CA GLN A 194 -14.77 -2.88 -17.47
C GLN A 194 -13.31 -3.05 -17.93
N LEU A 195 -12.54 -3.92 -17.28
CA LEU A 195 -11.18 -4.23 -17.69
C LEU A 195 -11.20 -5.05 -18.99
N ALA A 196 -10.45 -4.59 -20.00
CA ALA A 196 -10.45 -5.19 -21.33
C ALA A 196 -9.76 -6.57 -21.37
N ASP A 197 -8.94 -6.87 -20.36
CA ASP A 197 -8.15 -8.10 -20.28
C ASP A 197 -8.86 -9.16 -19.43
N LYS A 198 -9.38 -10.20 -20.08
CA LYS A 198 -10.14 -11.28 -19.42
C LYS A 198 -9.32 -12.03 -18.38
N GLN A 199 -7.98 -12.06 -18.49
CA GLN A 199 -7.13 -12.71 -17.48
C GLN A 199 -7.02 -11.90 -16.18
N ASN A 200 -6.91 -10.57 -16.28
CA ASN A 200 -6.86 -9.69 -15.11
C ASN A 200 -8.24 -9.55 -14.44
N SER A 201 -9.32 -9.53 -15.23
CA SER A 201 -10.68 -9.49 -14.66
C SER A 201 -11.01 -10.78 -13.89
N LEU A 202 -10.64 -11.96 -14.40
CA LEU A 202 -10.85 -13.24 -13.70
C LEU A 202 -10.04 -13.37 -12.39
N GLN A 203 -8.77 -12.94 -12.39
CA GLN A 203 -7.96 -12.93 -11.16
C GLN A 203 -8.55 -11.99 -10.11
N GLN A 204 -8.99 -10.79 -10.49
CA GLN A 204 -9.58 -9.83 -9.55
C GLN A 204 -10.99 -10.22 -9.10
N GLN A 205 -11.79 -10.89 -9.95
CA GLN A 205 -13.08 -11.48 -9.58
C GLN A 205 -12.93 -12.60 -8.55
N THR A 206 -11.87 -13.41 -8.65
CA THR A 206 -11.60 -14.49 -7.67
C THR A 206 -11.29 -13.91 -6.28
N HIS A 207 -10.62 -12.75 -6.20
CA HIS A 207 -10.38 -12.07 -4.91
C HIS A 207 -11.62 -11.39 -4.32
N ALA A 208 -12.65 -11.09 -5.11
CA ALA A 208 -13.93 -10.57 -4.61
C ALA A 208 -14.86 -11.68 -4.04
N GLN A 209 -14.50 -12.95 -4.23
CA GLN A 209 -15.30 -14.12 -3.82
C GLN A 209 -14.82 -14.77 -2.51
N PHE A 210 -13.82 -14.19 -1.83
CA PHE A 210 -13.28 -14.61 -0.54
C PHE A 210 -13.08 -13.42 0.41
#